data_AF-A0A429T5V6-F1
#
_entry.id   AF-A0A429T5V6-F1
#
_cell.length_a   1.000
_cell.length_b   1.000
_cell.length_c   1.000
_cell.angle_alpha   90.00
_cell.angle_beta   90.00
_cell.angle_gamma   90.00
#
_symmetry.space_group_name_H-M   'P 1'
#
loop_
_entity.id
_entity.type
_entity.pdbx_description
1 polymer ?
#
loop_
_entity_poly.entity_id
_entity_poly.type
_entity_poly.pdbx_seq_one_letter_code
_entity_poly.pdbx_strand_id
1 'polypeptide(L)'
;MRIGAAATAGLGLLAGAALFGAPSASGHGYTDTPISRQKLCANRTVSDCGPIQWEPQSVEGYKGFPAAGPADGKICAGGHAEFAQLDDPRGGNWPATRVNSGQPFDFRWQFTANHSTTDFKYYVTKNGWDPTKPLTRASLDPQPFLVVPYNGGRPDMTTIHRGSMPAGKTGRHMILAVWTVNDTPMAFYACSDVQF
;
A
#
# COMPACT_ATOMS: atom_id res chain seq x y z
N MET A 1 -15.30 36.63 -69.77
CA MET A 1 -14.49 37.27 -68.72
C MET A 1 -15.21 37.08 -67.39
N ARG A 2 -14.48 36.63 -66.37
CA ARG A 2 -14.83 36.42 -64.95
C ARG A 2 -15.38 35.04 -64.53
N ILE A 3 -14.40 34.32 -63.97
CA ILE A 3 -14.40 33.17 -63.07
C ILE A 3 -15.27 33.44 -61.82
N GLY A 4 -15.83 32.38 -61.22
CA GLY A 4 -16.34 32.41 -59.85
C GLY A 4 -16.77 31.05 -59.33
N ALA A 5 -15.81 30.24 -58.85
CA ALA A 5 -16.06 29.07 -58.02
C ALA A 5 -16.36 29.51 -56.57
N ALA A 6 -17.29 28.84 -55.89
CA ALA A 6 -17.43 28.95 -54.44
C ALA A 6 -17.81 27.58 -53.85
N ALA A 7 -16.79 26.86 -53.39
CA ALA A 7 -16.92 25.74 -52.48
C ALA A 7 -17.22 26.28 -51.08
N THR A 8 -18.23 25.74 -50.39
CA THR A 8 -18.44 25.98 -48.95
C THR A 8 -18.08 24.71 -48.19
N ALA A 9 -17.05 24.86 -47.34
CA ALA A 9 -16.48 23.85 -46.48
C ALA A 9 -17.39 23.55 -45.28
N GLY A 10 -17.36 22.29 -44.83
CA GLY A 10 -18.17 21.80 -43.72
C GLY A 10 -17.68 22.21 -42.34
N LEU A 11 -18.55 21.99 -41.35
CA LEU A 11 -18.21 21.94 -39.93
C LEU A 11 -18.82 20.67 -39.34
N GLY A 12 -18.03 19.60 -39.30
CA GLY A 12 -18.29 18.46 -38.44
C GLY A 12 -17.81 18.79 -37.03
N LEU A 13 -18.73 18.91 -36.08
CA LEU A 13 -18.41 19.01 -34.65
C LEU A 13 -17.90 17.64 -34.16
N LEU A 14 -16.59 17.49 -34.07
CA LEU A 14 -15.95 16.39 -33.35
C LEU A 14 -16.12 16.63 -31.85
N ALA A 15 -17.00 15.87 -31.21
CA ALA A 15 -17.07 15.78 -29.76
C ALA A 15 -15.80 15.07 -29.25
N GLY A 16 -14.83 15.84 -28.76
CA GLY A 16 -13.63 15.32 -28.13
C GLY A 16 -13.96 14.68 -26.79
N ALA A 17 -13.95 13.34 -26.71
CA ALA A 17 -13.91 12.63 -25.44
C ALA A 17 -12.54 12.88 -24.80
N ALA A 18 -12.48 13.79 -23.83
CA ALA A 18 -11.30 13.95 -22.99
C ALA A 18 -11.16 12.71 -22.11
N LEU A 19 -10.29 11.78 -22.53
CA LEU A 19 -9.79 10.72 -21.65
C LEU A 19 -8.91 11.40 -20.59
N PHE A 20 -9.51 11.74 -19.45
CA PHE A 20 -8.75 12.11 -18.26
C PHE A 20 -8.03 10.85 -17.77
N GLY A 21 -6.80 10.64 -18.24
CA GLY A 21 -5.87 9.76 -17.54
C GLY A 21 -5.65 10.36 -16.16
N ALA A 22 -6.06 9.64 -15.10
CA ALA A 22 -5.74 10.05 -13.76
C ALA A 22 -4.21 10.15 -13.65
N PRO A 23 -3.64 11.23 -13.10
CA PRO A 23 -2.21 11.27 -12.85
C PRO A 23 -1.88 10.12 -11.90
N SER A 24 -1.15 9.14 -12.41
CA SER A 24 -0.43 8.17 -11.59
C SER A 24 0.64 8.96 -10.85
N ALA A 25 0.31 9.40 -9.65
CA ALA A 25 1.32 9.95 -8.78
C ALA A 25 2.17 8.78 -8.32
N SER A 26 3.33 8.62 -8.97
CA SER A 26 4.23 7.51 -8.70
C SER A 26 4.92 7.75 -7.36
N GLY A 27 4.20 7.48 -6.28
CA GLY A 27 4.78 7.32 -4.95
C GLY A 27 5.52 6.03 -4.85
N HIS A 28 6.47 6.00 -3.93
CA HIS A 28 7.29 4.83 -3.79
C HIS A 28 7.88 4.74 -2.39
N GLY A 29 7.43 3.75 -1.63
CA GLY A 29 7.99 3.44 -0.32
C GLY A 29 7.56 2.09 0.23
N TYR A 30 8.29 1.62 1.23
CA TYR A 30 8.03 0.37 1.94
C TYR A 30 8.44 0.46 3.41
N THR A 31 7.89 -0.40 4.25
CA THR A 31 8.36 -0.54 5.64
C THR A 31 9.53 -1.51 5.72
N ASP A 32 10.56 -1.13 6.48
CA ASP A 32 11.69 -2.00 6.83
C ASP A 32 11.75 -2.28 8.35
N THR A 33 10.88 -1.68 9.16
CA THR A 33 10.68 -2.02 10.57
C THR A 33 9.19 -1.85 10.96
N PRO A 34 8.48 -2.94 11.34
CA PRO A 34 8.86 -4.33 11.07
C PRO A 34 8.99 -4.55 9.56
N ILE A 35 9.91 -5.41 9.14
CA ILE A 35 10.20 -5.63 7.71
C ILE A 35 8.95 -6.15 6.97
N SER A 36 8.62 -5.51 5.85
CA SER A 36 7.48 -5.92 5.01
C SER A 36 7.80 -7.09 4.09
N ARG A 37 6.75 -7.79 3.62
CA ARG A 37 6.85 -8.89 2.65
C ARG A 37 7.57 -8.47 1.38
N GLN A 38 7.20 -7.33 0.79
CA GLN A 38 7.87 -6.80 -0.40
C GLN A 38 9.37 -6.55 -0.14
N LYS A 39 9.74 -6.11 1.06
CA LYS A 39 11.15 -5.87 1.41
C LYS A 39 11.91 -7.17 1.67
N LEU A 40 11.27 -8.19 2.26
CA LEU A 40 11.82 -9.54 2.37
C LEU A 40 12.10 -10.15 0.99
N CYS A 41 11.18 -9.96 0.03
CA CYS A 41 11.37 -10.38 -1.36
C CYS A 41 12.56 -9.66 -2.01
N ALA A 42 12.64 -8.34 -1.88
CA ALA A 42 13.74 -7.56 -2.44
C ALA A 42 15.10 -7.93 -1.83
N ASN A 43 15.13 -8.26 -0.53
CA ASN A 43 16.32 -8.72 0.18
C ASN A 43 16.69 -10.18 -0.14
N ARG A 44 15.92 -10.90 -0.96
CA ARG A 44 16.10 -12.34 -1.27
C ARG A 44 15.99 -13.25 -0.06
N THR A 45 15.41 -12.77 1.04
CA THR A 45 15.07 -13.60 2.20
C THR A 45 13.91 -14.54 1.87
N VAL A 46 13.01 -14.11 0.98
CA VAL A 46 11.95 -14.95 0.41
C VAL A 46 12.11 -14.99 -1.11
N SER A 47 12.09 -16.18 -1.68
CA SER A 47 12.15 -16.42 -3.12
C SER A 47 10.76 -16.44 -3.77
N ASP A 48 10.74 -16.50 -5.10
CA ASP A 48 9.51 -16.70 -5.88
C ASP A 48 8.48 -15.61 -5.65
N CYS A 49 8.93 -14.35 -5.58
CA CYS A 49 8.06 -13.20 -5.34
C CYS A 49 7.57 -12.50 -6.61
N GLY A 50 7.94 -12.97 -7.81
CA GLY A 50 7.60 -12.26 -9.05
C GLY A 50 8.26 -10.87 -9.14
N PRO A 51 7.71 -9.90 -9.88
CA PRO A 51 8.36 -8.62 -10.16
C PRO A 51 8.65 -7.76 -8.92
N ILE A 52 7.86 -7.87 -7.84
CA ILE A 52 8.02 -7.02 -6.64
C ILE A 52 9.40 -7.14 -5.98
N GLN A 53 10.12 -8.24 -6.20
CA GLN A 53 11.50 -8.40 -5.72
C GLN A 53 12.48 -7.34 -6.27
N TRP A 54 12.12 -6.62 -7.32
CA TRP A 54 12.93 -5.56 -7.93
C TRP A 54 12.48 -4.16 -7.55
N GLU A 55 11.26 -4.04 -7.01
CA GLU A 55 10.60 -2.76 -6.78
C GLU A 55 9.72 -2.79 -5.53
N PRO A 56 10.29 -3.08 -4.34
CA PRO A 56 9.51 -3.18 -3.10
C PRO A 56 8.71 -1.91 -2.78
N GLN A 57 9.14 -0.78 -3.33
CA GLN A 57 8.51 0.52 -3.16
C GLN A 57 7.16 0.68 -3.90
N SER A 58 6.80 -0.21 -4.82
CA SER A 58 5.74 0.01 -5.83
C SER A 58 4.37 -0.59 -5.49
N VAL A 59 4.12 -1.00 -4.23
CA VAL A 59 2.81 -1.58 -3.83
C VAL A 59 1.76 -0.49 -3.64
N GLU A 60 1.37 0.15 -4.74
CA GLU A 60 0.47 1.30 -4.80
C GLU A 60 -0.97 0.90 -5.15
N GLY A 61 -1.92 1.05 -4.25
CA GLY A 61 -3.35 0.79 -4.49
C GLY A 61 -4.22 2.02 -4.32
N TYR A 62 -5.49 1.95 -4.67
CA TYR A 62 -6.44 3.03 -4.37
C TYR A 62 -6.54 3.28 -2.87
N LYS A 63 -6.60 4.55 -2.45
CA LYS A 63 -6.77 4.94 -1.05
C LYS A 63 -8.17 4.71 -0.51
N GLY A 64 -8.39 5.06 0.75
CA GLY A 64 -9.69 4.97 1.43
C GLY A 64 -9.92 3.68 2.21
N PHE A 65 -8.85 2.89 2.42
CA PHE A 65 -8.90 1.73 3.31
C PHE A 65 -9.34 2.14 4.74
N PRO A 66 -10.26 1.41 5.40
CA PRO A 66 -10.83 0.12 4.97
C PRO A 66 -12.14 0.21 4.16
N ALA A 67 -12.80 1.37 4.05
CA ALA A 67 -14.08 1.48 3.35
C ALA A 67 -13.96 1.28 1.82
N ALA A 68 -12.79 1.61 1.26
CA ALA A 68 -12.42 1.42 -0.13
C ALA A 68 -11.02 0.78 -0.22
N GLY A 69 -10.32 0.98 -1.33
CA GLY A 69 -8.98 0.44 -1.60
C GLY A 69 -9.01 -1.02 -2.08
N PRO A 70 -7.88 -1.74 -1.96
CA PRO A 70 -7.74 -3.11 -2.50
C PRO A 70 -8.80 -4.07 -1.95
N ALA A 71 -9.28 -4.97 -2.80
CA ALA A 71 -10.25 -5.99 -2.41
C ALA A 71 -9.70 -6.92 -1.32
N ASP A 72 -10.59 -7.58 -0.59
CA ASP A 72 -10.20 -8.63 0.37
C ASP A 72 -9.43 -9.75 -0.33
N GLY A 73 -8.36 -10.25 0.31
CA GLY A 73 -7.43 -11.20 -0.27
C GLY A 73 -6.46 -10.60 -1.30
N LYS A 74 -6.51 -9.28 -1.53
CA LYS A 74 -5.62 -8.53 -2.44
C LYS A 74 -4.92 -7.33 -1.79
N ILE A 75 -4.96 -7.28 -0.45
CA ILE A 75 -4.54 -6.11 0.33
C ILE A 75 -3.01 -5.97 0.33
N CYS A 76 -2.28 -7.07 0.48
CA CYS A 76 -0.81 -7.03 0.58
C CYS A 76 -0.14 -6.75 -0.77
N ALA A 77 -0.82 -7.04 -1.89
CA ALA A 77 -0.40 -6.66 -3.22
C ALA A 77 -0.90 -5.28 -3.67
N GLY A 78 -1.62 -4.53 -2.83
CA GLY A 78 -2.20 -3.25 -3.24
C GLY A 78 -3.25 -3.37 -4.36
N GLY A 79 -3.78 -4.57 -4.62
CA GLY A 79 -4.70 -4.86 -5.72
C GLY A 79 -4.03 -5.29 -7.03
N HIS A 80 -2.70 -5.29 -7.10
CA HIS A 80 -1.94 -5.65 -8.30
C HIS A 80 -1.84 -7.17 -8.50
N ALA A 81 -2.19 -7.64 -9.70
CA ALA A 81 -2.15 -9.07 -10.02
C ALA A 81 -0.69 -9.56 -10.20
N GLU A 82 0.18 -8.69 -10.71
CA GLU A 82 1.60 -8.91 -10.88
C GLU A 82 2.35 -9.06 -9.55
N PHE A 83 1.80 -8.56 -8.44
CA PHE A 83 2.38 -8.67 -7.09
C PHE A 83 1.63 -9.69 -6.20
N ALA A 84 0.80 -10.55 -6.79
CA ALA A 84 -0.07 -11.48 -6.06
C ALA A 84 0.68 -12.44 -5.12
N GLN A 85 1.98 -12.64 -5.29
CA GLN A 85 2.83 -13.40 -4.39
C GLN A 85 2.87 -12.80 -2.97
N LEU A 86 2.60 -11.50 -2.80
CA LEU A 86 2.51 -10.86 -1.50
C LEU A 86 1.22 -11.23 -0.75
N ASP A 87 0.14 -11.58 -1.46
CA ASP A 87 -1.12 -12.02 -0.88
C ASP A 87 -1.15 -13.51 -0.54
N ASP A 88 -0.24 -14.30 -1.14
CA ASP A 88 -0.08 -15.71 -0.83
C ASP A 88 0.38 -15.88 0.64
N PRO A 89 -0.41 -16.54 1.51
CA PRO A 89 -0.03 -16.76 2.90
C PRO A 89 1.18 -17.68 3.08
N ARG A 90 1.59 -18.45 2.05
CA ARG A 90 2.70 -19.43 2.10
C ARG A 90 2.58 -20.39 3.29
N GLY A 91 1.35 -20.84 3.57
CA GLY A 91 1.03 -21.67 4.73
C GLY A 91 1.29 -21.00 6.09
N GLY A 92 1.34 -19.67 6.15
CA GLY A 92 1.66 -18.91 7.36
C GLY A 92 3.17 -18.79 7.65
N ASN A 93 4.04 -19.16 6.71
CA ASN A 93 5.48 -19.32 6.95
C ASN A 93 6.35 -18.14 6.49
N TRP A 94 5.76 -16.97 6.21
CA TRP A 94 6.55 -15.76 5.99
C TRP A 94 7.47 -15.48 7.20
N PRO A 95 8.74 -15.07 6.99
CA PRO A 95 9.61 -14.64 8.08
C PRO A 95 8.95 -13.53 8.90
N ALA A 96 8.93 -13.70 10.23
CA ALA A 96 8.24 -12.80 11.14
C ALA A 96 9.21 -12.03 12.05
N THR A 97 8.97 -10.73 12.20
CA THR A 97 9.70 -9.90 13.17
C THR A 97 9.19 -10.20 14.58
N ARG A 98 10.08 -10.52 15.53
CA ARG A 98 9.70 -10.69 16.94
C ARG A 98 9.39 -9.34 17.56
N VAL A 99 8.24 -9.22 18.21
CA VAL A 99 7.75 -8.00 18.84
C VAL A 99 7.17 -8.32 20.21
N ASN A 100 7.08 -7.33 21.09
CA ASN A 100 6.53 -7.53 22.43
C ASN A 100 5.17 -6.83 22.54
N SER A 101 4.14 -7.56 22.93
CA SER A 101 2.79 -7.01 23.16
C SER A 101 2.83 -5.82 24.14
N GLY A 102 2.18 -4.72 23.76
CA GLY A 102 2.07 -3.51 24.59
C GLY A 102 3.35 -2.68 24.75
N GLN A 103 4.47 -3.09 24.15
CA GLN A 103 5.74 -2.37 24.29
C GLN A 103 5.91 -1.28 23.23
N PRO A 104 6.69 -0.23 23.52
CA PRO A 104 7.10 0.76 22.54
C PRO A 104 7.75 0.11 21.32
N PHE A 105 7.47 0.66 20.14
CA PHE A 105 8.04 0.17 18.88
C PHE A 105 8.18 1.31 17.87
N ASP A 106 9.29 1.29 17.14
CA ASP A 106 9.60 2.26 16.09
C ASP A 106 9.23 1.68 14.71
N PHE A 107 8.21 2.25 14.09
CA PHE A 107 7.78 1.87 12.74
C PHE A 107 8.52 2.71 11.71
N ARG A 108 9.28 2.07 10.82
CA ARG A 108 10.14 2.78 9.87
C ARG A 108 9.73 2.53 8.42
N TRP A 109 9.64 3.63 7.69
CA TRP A 109 9.44 3.68 6.25
C TRP A 109 10.70 4.15 5.54
N GLN A 110 10.95 3.59 4.37
CA GLN A 110 11.94 4.05 3.40
C GLN A 110 11.20 4.47 2.13
N PHE A 111 11.53 5.64 1.61
CA PHE A 111 10.96 6.17 0.37
C PHE A 111 12.02 6.25 -0.72
N THR A 112 11.63 5.97 -1.95
CA THR A 112 12.43 6.35 -3.14
C THR A 112 11.82 7.56 -3.85
N ALA A 113 10.53 7.82 -3.60
CA ALA A 113 9.85 9.07 -3.88
C ALA A 113 8.85 9.36 -2.74
N ASN A 114 9.19 10.27 -1.84
CA ASN A 114 8.29 10.75 -0.79
C ASN A 114 7.26 11.72 -1.40
N HIS A 115 5.98 11.68 -1.01
CA HIS A 115 4.93 12.57 -1.56
C HIS A 115 4.24 13.39 -0.49
N SER A 116 3.46 14.39 -0.91
CA SER A 116 2.49 15.04 -0.02
C SER A 116 1.61 13.96 0.60
N THR A 117 1.52 13.93 1.92
CA THR A 117 0.97 12.80 2.67
C THR A 117 -0.23 13.23 3.50
N THR A 118 -1.33 12.47 3.42
CA THR A 118 -2.47 12.67 4.32
C THR A 118 -2.14 12.07 5.68
N ASP A 119 -1.86 10.76 5.71
CA ASP A 119 -1.58 10.02 6.93
C ASP A 119 -0.77 8.74 6.68
N PHE A 120 -0.28 8.18 7.78
CA PHE A 120 0.08 6.78 7.89
C PHE A 120 -0.84 6.09 8.89
N LYS A 121 -1.33 4.90 8.55
CA LYS A 121 -2.17 4.08 9.44
C LYS A 121 -1.60 2.69 9.59
N TYR A 122 -1.64 2.16 10.80
CA TYR A 122 -1.17 0.82 11.13
C TYR A 122 -2.31 -0.01 11.72
N TYR A 123 -2.60 -1.12 11.08
CA TYR A 123 -3.60 -2.09 11.51
C TYR A 123 -2.92 -3.39 11.92
N VAL A 124 -3.60 -4.18 12.72
CA VAL A 124 -3.13 -5.50 13.18
C VAL A 124 -4.25 -6.52 13.04
N THR A 125 -3.91 -7.78 12.79
CA THR A 125 -4.90 -8.85 12.78
C THR A 125 -5.48 -9.13 14.18
N LYS A 126 -6.72 -9.63 14.22
CA LYS A 126 -7.42 -10.04 15.46
C LYS A 126 -6.75 -11.26 16.10
N ASN A 127 -6.92 -11.43 17.41
CA ASN A 127 -6.59 -12.71 18.04
C ASN A 127 -7.44 -13.83 17.43
N GLY A 128 -6.82 -14.99 17.17
CA GLY A 128 -7.48 -16.11 16.53
C GLY A 128 -7.64 -16.00 15.01
N TRP A 129 -7.05 -14.99 14.35
CA TRP A 129 -6.99 -14.98 12.89
C TRP A 129 -6.16 -16.16 12.36
N ASP A 130 -6.49 -16.66 11.17
CA ASP A 130 -5.78 -17.77 10.53
C ASP A 130 -4.66 -17.24 9.61
N PRO A 131 -3.37 -17.40 9.98
CA PRO A 131 -2.24 -16.91 9.18
C PRO A 131 -2.03 -17.70 7.87
N THR A 132 -2.76 -18.81 7.68
CA THR A 132 -2.71 -19.63 6.46
C THR A 132 -3.70 -19.15 5.40
N LYS A 133 -4.46 -18.07 5.66
CA LYS A 133 -5.42 -17.47 4.73
C LYS A 133 -4.95 -16.09 4.26
N PRO A 134 -5.33 -15.68 3.04
CA PRO A 134 -5.12 -14.31 2.58
C PRO A 134 -5.73 -13.27 3.54
N LEU A 135 -5.09 -12.11 3.66
CA LEU A 135 -5.56 -11.03 4.53
C LEU A 135 -6.88 -10.46 4.02
N THR A 136 -7.86 -10.30 4.91
CA THR A 136 -9.14 -9.64 4.64
C THR A 136 -9.39 -8.57 5.70
N ARG A 137 -10.32 -7.65 5.44
CA ARG A 137 -10.81 -6.69 6.45
C ARG A 137 -11.36 -7.40 7.68
N ALA A 138 -12.03 -8.54 7.51
CA ALA A 138 -12.58 -9.33 8.62
C ALA A 138 -11.49 -9.88 9.56
N SER A 139 -10.28 -10.09 9.04
CA SER A 139 -9.11 -10.56 9.79
C SER A 139 -8.46 -9.45 10.65
N LEU A 140 -8.73 -8.17 10.37
CA LEU A 140 -8.10 -7.02 11.03
C LEU A 140 -8.94 -6.47 12.18
N ASP A 141 -8.29 -5.97 13.22
CA ASP A 141 -8.96 -5.11 14.19
C ASP A 141 -9.60 -3.92 13.43
N PRO A 142 -10.83 -3.51 13.81
CA PRO A 142 -11.62 -2.59 13.01
C PRO A 142 -11.05 -1.17 12.95
N GLN A 143 -10.13 -0.82 13.86
CA GLN A 143 -9.48 0.47 13.93
C GLN A 143 -7.96 0.30 13.84
N PRO A 144 -7.24 1.25 13.21
CA PRO A 144 -5.80 1.26 13.28
C PRO A 144 -5.35 1.49 14.73
N PHE A 145 -4.31 0.79 15.16
CA PHE A 145 -3.74 0.98 16.50
C PHE A 145 -2.79 2.19 16.57
N LEU A 146 -2.34 2.69 15.41
CA LEU A 146 -1.55 3.91 15.29
C LEU A 146 -1.98 4.67 14.03
N VAL A 147 -2.17 5.98 14.17
CA VAL A 147 -2.41 6.93 13.09
C VAL A 147 -1.42 8.08 13.24
N VAL A 148 -0.70 8.40 12.16
CA VAL A 148 0.25 9.53 12.11
C VAL A 148 -0.22 10.49 11.02
N PRO A 149 -0.91 11.59 11.39
CA PRO A 149 -1.36 12.58 10.41
C PRO A 149 -0.19 13.41 9.89
N TYR A 150 -0.24 13.78 8.61
CA TYR A 150 0.74 14.65 7.96
C TYR A 150 0.13 15.92 7.36
N ASN A 151 -1.20 15.98 7.20
CA ASN A 151 -1.94 17.17 6.75
C ASN A 151 -1.38 17.82 5.47
N GLY A 152 -0.93 17.00 4.51
CA GLY A 152 -0.33 17.45 3.25
C GLY A 152 1.18 17.72 3.31
N GLY A 153 1.79 17.59 4.49
CA GLY A 153 3.24 17.62 4.64
C GLY A 153 3.92 16.48 3.87
N ARG A 154 5.23 16.62 3.64
CA ARG A 154 6.06 15.61 2.96
C ARG A 154 6.97 14.94 3.98
N PRO A 155 6.95 13.60 4.12
CA PRO A 155 7.82 12.88 5.05
C PRO A 155 9.28 12.92 4.59
N ASP A 156 10.22 12.76 5.51
CA ASP A 156 11.63 12.56 5.16
C ASP A 156 11.81 11.21 4.42
N MET A 157 12.87 11.10 3.61
CA MET A 157 13.17 9.89 2.82
C MET A 157 13.28 8.62 3.67
N THR A 158 13.70 8.77 4.93
CA THR A 158 13.55 7.76 5.97
C THR A 158 12.72 8.38 7.08
N THR A 159 11.56 7.80 7.37
CA THR A 159 10.67 8.31 8.43
C THR A 159 10.44 7.25 9.50
N ILE A 160 10.51 7.65 10.77
CA ILE A 160 10.25 6.81 11.93
C ILE A 160 9.02 7.33 12.65
N HIS A 161 8.04 6.46 12.84
CA HIS A 161 6.86 6.69 13.66
C HIS A 161 6.99 5.93 14.98
N ARG A 162 7.05 6.67 16.09
CA ARG A 162 7.10 6.09 17.43
C ARG A 162 5.68 5.74 17.87
N GLY A 163 5.47 4.49 18.25
CA GLY A 163 4.18 4.03 18.75
C GLY A 163 4.35 2.92 19.79
N SER A 164 3.32 2.12 19.95
CA SER A 164 3.38 0.91 20.76
C SER A 164 2.71 -0.23 20.01
N MET A 165 3.26 -1.42 20.18
CA MET A 165 2.62 -2.63 19.72
C MET A 165 1.30 -2.82 20.47
N PRO A 166 0.21 -3.26 19.81
CA PRO A 166 -1.07 -3.50 20.46
C PRO A 166 -0.91 -4.47 21.65
N ALA A 167 -1.53 -4.13 22.77
CA ALA A 167 -1.54 -4.99 23.94
C ALA A 167 -2.49 -6.18 23.75
N GLY A 168 -2.18 -7.31 24.41
CA GLY A 168 -3.02 -8.50 24.41
C GLY A 168 -2.98 -9.32 23.12
N LYS A 169 -2.05 -9.02 22.20
CA LYS A 169 -1.75 -9.85 21.04
C LYS A 169 -0.78 -10.96 21.43
N THR A 170 -0.97 -12.14 20.85
CA THR A 170 -0.15 -13.32 21.14
C THR A 170 -0.02 -14.16 19.88
N GLY A 171 1.15 -14.75 19.65
CA GLY A 171 1.32 -15.62 18.50
C GLY A 171 1.61 -14.83 17.21
N ARG A 172 1.41 -15.50 16.08
CA ARG A 172 1.66 -14.92 14.76
C ARG A 172 0.57 -13.91 14.41
N HIS A 173 0.97 -12.74 13.97
CA HIS A 173 0.09 -11.66 13.51
C HIS A 173 0.64 -11.01 12.24
N MET A 174 -0.21 -10.22 11.58
CA MET A 174 0.20 -9.35 10.50
C MET A 174 -0.09 -7.91 10.86
N ILE A 175 0.89 -7.04 10.63
CA ILE A 175 0.72 -5.60 10.67
C ILE A 175 0.57 -5.10 9.24
N LEU A 176 -0.52 -4.37 8.99
CA LEU A 176 -0.73 -3.67 7.72
C LEU A 176 -0.41 -2.19 7.95
N ALA A 177 0.63 -1.69 7.30
CA ALA A 177 0.92 -0.27 7.22
C ALA A 177 0.35 0.30 5.91
N VAL A 178 -0.37 1.40 6.02
CA VAL A 178 -0.97 2.12 4.88
C VAL A 178 -0.45 3.55 4.88
N TRP A 179 0.15 3.97 3.78
CA TRP A 179 0.57 5.36 3.55
C TRP A 179 -0.38 6.01 2.57
N THR A 180 -1.18 6.99 3.02
CA THR A 180 -2.16 7.68 2.18
C THR A 180 -1.52 8.91 1.54
N VAL A 181 -1.48 8.95 0.20
CA VAL A 181 -0.99 10.12 -0.54
C VAL A 181 -2.09 11.19 -0.61
N ASN A 182 -1.70 12.45 -0.41
CA ASN A 182 -2.63 13.54 -0.17
C ASN A 182 -3.35 14.01 -1.43
N ASP A 183 -2.59 14.33 -2.46
CA ASP A 183 -3.00 15.00 -3.68
C ASP A 183 -3.36 14.03 -4.82
N THR A 184 -3.62 12.77 -4.49
CA THR A 184 -3.81 11.66 -5.45
C THR A 184 -4.87 10.70 -4.93
N PRO A 185 -5.47 9.83 -5.78
CA PRO A 185 -6.39 8.81 -5.32
C PRO A 185 -5.69 7.57 -4.71
N MET A 186 -4.37 7.60 -4.49
CA MET A 186 -3.56 6.41 -4.22
C MET A 186 -3.03 6.34 -2.77
N ALA A 187 -2.68 5.13 -2.36
CA ALA A 187 -2.04 4.80 -1.10
C ALA A 187 -1.07 3.63 -1.29
N PHE A 188 -0.07 3.51 -0.42
CA PHE A 188 0.88 2.40 -0.42
C PHE A 188 0.55 1.41 0.69
N TYR A 189 0.66 0.12 0.37
CA TYR A 189 0.27 -0.98 1.25
C TYR A 189 1.51 -1.84 1.59
N ALA A 190 1.78 -2.02 2.87
CA ALA A 190 2.88 -2.86 3.33
C ALA A 190 2.41 -3.82 4.43
N CYS A 191 2.43 -5.12 4.13
CA CYS A 191 2.16 -6.18 5.08
C CYS A 191 3.48 -6.66 5.71
N SER A 192 3.54 -6.69 7.04
CA SER A 192 4.68 -7.20 7.79
C SER A 192 4.21 -8.32 8.73
N ASP A 193 4.77 -9.51 8.59
CA ASP A 193 4.53 -10.62 9.50
C ASP A 193 5.30 -10.40 10.82
N VAL A 194 4.61 -10.61 11.95
CA VAL A 194 5.18 -10.42 13.28
C VAL A 194 4.82 -11.58 14.20
N GLN A 195 5.66 -11.80 15.19
CA GLN A 195 5.48 -12.78 16.25
C GLN A 195 5.45 -12.05 17.59
N PHE A 196 4.27 -12.00 18.21
CA PHE A 196 4.03 -11.52 19.56
C PHE A 196 4.32 -12.59 20.61
#